data_AF-A0A9P0MKL1-F1
#
_entry.id   AF-A0A9P0MKL1-F1
#
_cell.length_a   1.000
_cell.length_b   1.000
_cell.length_c   1.000
_cell.angle_alpha   90.00
_cell.angle_beta   90.00
_cell.angle_gamma   90.00
#
_symmetry.space_group_name_H-M   'P 1'
#
loop_
_entity.id
_entity.type
_entity.pdbx_description
1 polymer ?
#
loop_
_entity_poly.entity_id
_entity_poly.type
_entity_poly.pdbx_seq_one_letter_code
_entity_poly.pdbx_strand_id
1 'polypeptide(L)'
;MCVQSITGVMIQAFMVGVVFAKLSRPKKRTQTLLFSRHAVINHRDGVPCLMFRVGDMRKSHIIEAHVRAQLIRHKVTKEGEHLPFFQTELKVGGDGEEDKIFFIWPTTIVHKIDSKSPLYNMSANNLLRERFEIVVILEILWGHRFQSLITFKKDTGEYEVDYALFNNTIEVDTPLSMPTSTLHVPLCPFAFQ
;
A
#
# COMPACT_ATOMS: atom_id res chain seq x y z
N MET A 1 -19.82 -41.39 -31.21
CA MET A 1 -20.76 -40.83 -30.21
C MET A 1 -20.07 -40.55 -28.88
N CYS A 2 -19.56 -41.55 -28.13
CA CYS A 2 -19.02 -41.32 -26.76
C CYS A 2 -17.77 -40.41 -26.70
N VAL A 3 -16.85 -40.51 -27.67
CA VAL A 3 -15.64 -39.68 -27.71
C VAL A 3 -15.97 -38.19 -27.85
N GLN A 4 -16.98 -37.85 -28.65
CA GLN A 4 -17.46 -36.47 -28.83
C GLN A 4 -18.07 -35.91 -27.54
N SER A 5 -18.78 -36.74 -26.77
CA SER A 5 -19.33 -36.34 -25.47
C SER A 5 -18.23 -36.08 -24.45
N ILE A 6 -17.22 -36.94 -24.39
CA ILE A 6 -16.09 -36.80 -23.45
C ILE A 6 -15.27 -35.53 -23.76
N THR A 7 -14.97 -35.27 -25.03
CA THR A 7 -14.23 -34.06 -25.43
C THR A 7 -15.06 -32.79 -25.18
N GLY A 8 -16.38 -32.84 -25.40
CA GLY A 8 -17.28 -31.72 -25.12
C GLY A 8 -17.27 -31.30 -23.64
N VAL A 9 -17.39 -32.27 -22.73
CA VAL A 9 -17.39 -31.99 -21.28
C VAL A 9 -16.03 -31.45 -20.81
N MET A 10 -14.92 -31.97 -21.34
CA MET A 10 -13.57 -31.48 -21.00
C MET A 10 -13.35 -30.02 -21.42
N ILE A 11 -13.79 -29.65 -22.63
CA ILE A 11 -13.69 -28.26 -23.12
C ILE A 11 -14.57 -27.33 -22.27
N GLN A 12 -15.77 -27.76 -21.91
CA GLN A 12 -16.69 -26.97 -21.10
C GLN A 12 -16.13 -26.73 -19.69
N ALA A 13 -15.58 -27.76 -19.03
CA ALA A 13 -14.94 -27.62 -17.73
C ALA A 13 -13.75 -26.64 -17.77
N PHE A 14 -12.93 -26.73 -18.82
CA PHE A 14 -11.81 -25.80 -19.00
C PHE A 14 -12.28 -24.35 -19.20
N MET A 15 -13.31 -24.13 -20.03
CA MET A 15 -13.85 -22.81 -20.28
C MET A 15 -14.42 -22.16 -19.01
N VAL A 16 -15.18 -22.92 -18.21
CA VAL A 16 -15.70 -22.44 -16.91
C VAL A 16 -14.55 -22.11 -15.95
N GLY A 17 -13.52 -22.95 -15.89
CA GLY A 17 -12.33 -22.70 -15.07
C GLY A 17 -11.61 -21.40 -15.44
N VAL A 18 -11.40 -21.15 -16.74
CA VAL A 18 -10.75 -19.92 -17.22
C VAL A 18 -11.62 -18.68 -16.97
N VAL A 19 -12.94 -18.77 -17.13
CA VAL A 19 -13.86 -17.66 -16.85
C VAL A 19 -13.87 -17.34 -15.36
N PHE A 20 -13.98 -18.36 -14.49
CA PHE A 20 -13.93 -18.18 -13.05
C PHE A 20 -12.60 -17.58 -12.61
N ALA A 21 -11.46 -18.08 -13.13
CA ALA A 21 -10.14 -17.51 -12.86
C ALA A 21 -9.98 -16.06 -13.33
N LYS A 22 -10.65 -15.66 -14.42
CA LYS A 22 -10.69 -14.27 -14.88
C LYS A 22 -11.56 -13.37 -14.03
N LEU A 23 -12.68 -13.89 -13.49
CA LEU A 23 -13.58 -13.16 -12.62
C LEU A 23 -13.04 -13.02 -11.19
N SER A 24 -12.30 -14.04 -10.71
CA SER A 24 -11.66 -14.02 -9.40
C SER A 24 -10.46 -13.08 -9.35
N ARG A 25 -9.84 -12.75 -10.49
CA ARG A 25 -8.78 -11.73 -10.55
C ARG A 25 -9.37 -10.35 -10.24
N PRO A 26 -8.98 -9.70 -9.13
CA PRO A 26 -9.49 -8.39 -8.77
C PRO A 26 -8.89 -7.30 -9.67
N LYS A 27 -9.47 -7.10 -10.85
CA LYS A 27 -8.90 -6.26 -11.93
C LYS A 27 -9.05 -4.74 -11.72
N LYS A 28 -9.83 -4.29 -10.73
CA LYS A 28 -10.25 -2.88 -10.57
C LYS A 28 -9.79 -2.20 -9.28
N ARG A 29 -8.93 -2.83 -8.48
CA ARG A 29 -8.59 -2.29 -7.14
C ARG A 29 -7.68 -1.05 -7.16
N THR A 30 -6.91 -0.84 -8.23
CA THR A 30 -5.98 0.29 -8.38
C THR A 30 -6.67 1.62 -8.75
N GLN A 31 -7.94 1.61 -9.19
CA GLN A 31 -8.62 2.83 -9.68
C GLN A 31 -9.26 3.71 -8.59
N THR A 32 -9.25 3.30 -7.32
CA THR A 32 -9.83 4.10 -6.23
C THR A 32 -8.82 4.97 -5.50
N LEU A 33 -7.52 4.76 -5.74
CA LEU A 33 -6.46 5.57 -5.17
C LEU A 33 -6.15 6.73 -6.09
N LEU A 34 -6.23 7.93 -5.53
CA LEU A 34 -5.89 9.16 -6.21
C LEU A 34 -4.53 9.64 -5.72
N PHE A 35 -3.68 9.98 -6.67
CA PHE A 35 -2.44 10.70 -6.42
C PHE A 35 -2.59 12.15 -6.88
N SER A 36 -1.95 13.08 -6.18
CA SER A 36 -1.82 14.45 -6.67
C SER A 36 -1.10 14.48 -8.01
N ARG A 37 -1.59 15.31 -8.93
CA ARG A 37 -0.97 15.50 -10.26
C ARG A 37 0.46 16.05 -10.19
N HIS A 38 0.79 16.74 -9.12
CA HIS A 38 2.09 17.37 -8.93
C HIS A 38 2.60 17.04 -7.53
N ALA A 39 3.91 16.83 -7.43
CA ALA A 39 4.65 16.86 -6.17
C ALA A 39 5.24 18.27 -5.98
N VAL A 40 5.39 18.69 -4.73
CA VAL A 40 5.92 20.01 -4.37
C VAL A 40 7.08 19.86 -3.41
N ILE A 41 8.07 20.73 -3.53
CA ILE A 41 9.16 20.85 -2.57
C ILE A 41 9.02 22.18 -1.86
N ASN A 42 8.99 22.16 -0.53
CA ASN A 42 8.96 23.36 0.28
C ASN A 42 9.81 23.17 1.55
N HIS A 43 9.97 24.25 2.32
CA HIS A 43 10.59 24.16 3.65
C HIS A 43 9.49 24.04 4.69
N ARG A 44 9.63 23.07 5.60
CA ARG A 44 8.75 22.86 6.75
C ARG A 44 9.61 22.73 8.00
N ASP A 45 9.37 23.57 9.00
CA ASP A 45 10.17 23.63 10.24
C ASP A 45 11.69 23.75 9.98
N GLY A 46 12.05 24.50 8.94
CA GLY A 46 13.44 24.70 8.53
C GLY A 46 14.06 23.57 7.70
N VAL A 47 13.32 22.47 7.45
CA VAL A 47 13.81 21.31 6.68
C VAL A 47 13.16 21.27 5.30
N PRO A 48 13.93 21.12 4.20
CA PRO A 48 13.36 20.91 2.87
C PRO A 48 12.64 19.56 2.80
N CYS A 49 11.39 19.58 2.33
CA CYS A 49 10.51 18.43 2.27
C CYS A 49 9.90 18.30 0.87
N LEU A 50 9.95 17.10 0.32
CA LEU A 50 9.19 16.72 -0.87
C LEU A 50 7.83 16.17 -0.41
N MET A 51 6.76 16.65 -1.02
CA MET A 51 5.40 16.29 -0.63
C MET A 51 4.52 15.98 -1.84
N PHE A 52 3.66 14.99 -1.68
CA PHE A 52 2.60 14.64 -2.62
C PHE A 52 1.38 14.15 -1.84
N ARG A 53 0.19 14.29 -2.41
CA ARG A 53 -1.05 13.87 -1.73
C ARG A 53 -1.51 12.54 -2.28
N VAL A 54 -1.97 11.68 -1.37
CA VAL A 54 -2.62 10.42 -1.70
C VAL A 54 -3.99 10.43 -1.04
N GLY A 55 -5.01 10.04 -1.77
CA GLY A 55 -6.37 9.90 -1.26
C GLY A 55 -6.99 8.58 -1.71
N ASP A 56 -7.93 8.08 -0.92
CA ASP A 56 -8.78 6.96 -1.31
C ASP A 56 -10.20 7.49 -1.60
N MET A 57 -10.78 7.06 -2.72
CA MET A 57 -12.16 7.35 -3.10
C MET A 57 -13.18 6.36 -2.51
N ARG A 58 -12.74 5.34 -1.75
CA ARG A 58 -13.65 4.38 -1.12
C ARG A 58 -14.28 4.95 0.15
N LYS A 59 -15.54 4.57 0.40
CA LYS A 59 -16.26 4.80 1.66
C LYS A 59 -15.81 3.86 2.79
N SER A 60 -14.98 2.86 2.49
CA SER A 60 -14.42 1.92 3.46
C SER A 60 -13.09 2.43 3.98
N HIS A 61 -12.93 2.51 5.28
CA HIS A 61 -11.65 2.88 5.91
C HIS A 61 -10.59 1.81 5.60
N ILE A 62 -9.46 2.22 5.03
CA ILE A 62 -8.29 1.36 4.87
C ILE A 62 -7.52 1.43 6.19
N ILE A 63 -7.45 0.30 6.87
CA ILE A 63 -6.64 0.14 8.07
C ILE A 63 -5.21 -0.17 7.61
N GLU A 64 -4.27 0.69 7.96
CA GLU A 64 -2.81 0.50 7.83
C GLU A 64 -2.29 0.25 6.40
N ALA A 65 -2.31 1.31 5.57
CA ALA A 65 -1.65 1.23 4.27
C ALA A 65 -0.21 1.74 4.36
N HIS A 66 0.69 1.01 3.69
CA HIS A 66 2.12 1.30 3.68
C HIS A 66 2.48 2.02 2.39
N VAL A 67 3.09 3.20 2.48
CA VAL A 67 3.58 3.94 1.31
C VAL A 67 5.07 3.73 1.18
N ARG A 68 5.52 3.38 -0.01
CA ARG A 68 6.95 3.37 -0.39
C ARG A 68 7.16 4.34 -1.55
N ALA A 69 8.31 4.96 -1.61
CA ALA A 69 8.71 5.76 -2.75
C ALA A 69 10.11 5.35 -3.23
N GLN A 70 10.28 5.26 -4.54
CA GLN A 70 11.52 4.88 -5.19
C GLN A 70 11.96 6.00 -6.13
N LEU A 71 13.16 6.52 -5.93
CA LEU A 71 13.81 7.44 -6.85
C LEU A 71 14.53 6.64 -7.93
N ILE A 72 14.17 6.86 -9.18
CA ILE A 72 14.80 6.26 -10.35
C ILE A 72 15.60 7.34 -11.06
N ARG A 73 16.90 7.12 -11.23
CA ARG A 73 17.79 8.04 -11.94
C ARG A 73 18.94 7.31 -12.63
N HIS A 74 19.55 7.99 -13.59
CA HIS A 74 20.82 7.54 -14.15
C HIS A 74 21.96 7.80 -13.14
N LYS A 75 22.78 6.80 -12.87
CA LYS A 75 23.96 6.91 -12.00
C LYS A 75 25.15 6.23 -12.67
N VAL A 76 26.32 6.85 -12.56
CA VAL A 76 27.60 6.22 -12.90
C VAL A 76 28.29 5.84 -11.59
N THR A 77 28.70 4.59 -11.45
CA THR A 77 29.42 4.12 -10.25
C THR A 77 30.85 4.66 -10.24
N LYS A 78 31.55 4.51 -9.10
CA LYS A 78 32.95 4.96 -9.00
C LYS A 78 33.88 4.14 -9.90
N GLU A 79 33.44 2.93 -10.22
CA GLU A 79 34.11 1.94 -11.06
C GLU A 79 33.82 2.19 -12.56
N GLY A 80 32.98 3.17 -12.90
CA GLY A 80 32.64 3.54 -14.29
C GLY A 80 31.46 2.78 -14.88
N GLU A 81 30.72 2.00 -14.08
CA GLU A 81 29.53 1.31 -14.55
C GLU A 81 28.35 2.29 -14.73
N HIS A 82 27.67 2.19 -15.87
CA HIS A 82 26.50 3.00 -16.18
C HIS A 82 25.23 2.27 -15.74
N LEU A 83 24.52 2.83 -14.75
CA LEU A 83 23.27 2.32 -14.22
C LEU A 83 22.11 3.22 -14.67
N PRO A 84 21.43 2.92 -15.78
CA PRO A 84 20.39 3.78 -16.34
C PRO A 84 19.12 3.88 -15.49
N PHE A 85 18.79 2.83 -14.73
CA PHE A 85 17.62 2.77 -13.87
C PHE A 85 18.03 2.52 -12.41
N PHE A 86 18.98 3.28 -11.90
CA PHE A 86 19.39 3.14 -10.50
C PHE A 86 18.24 3.56 -9.59
N GLN A 87 17.70 2.59 -8.86
CA GLN A 87 16.59 2.78 -7.93
C GLN A 87 17.14 3.00 -6.52
N THR A 88 16.59 3.97 -5.80
CA THR A 88 16.92 4.22 -4.40
C THR A 88 15.65 4.53 -3.64
N GLU A 89 15.46 3.85 -2.51
CA GLU A 89 14.29 4.06 -1.66
C GLU A 89 14.33 5.44 -0.99
N LEU A 90 13.19 6.13 -1.02
CA LEU A 90 12.94 7.37 -0.31
C LEU A 90 12.07 7.06 0.91
N LYS A 91 12.55 7.40 2.10
CA LYS A 91 11.76 7.31 3.32
C LYS A 91 10.58 8.27 3.28
N VAL A 92 9.36 7.77 3.32
CA VAL A 92 8.14 8.55 3.17
C VAL A 92 7.17 8.21 4.27
N GLY A 93 6.46 9.21 4.77
CA GLY A 93 5.53 8.99 5.87
C GLY A 93 4.44 10.04 5.96
N GLY A 94 3.57 9.85 6.95
CA GLY A 94 2.61 10.87 7.37
C GLY A 94 3.30 12.01 8.12
N ASP A 95 2.50 12.99 8.54
CA ASP A 95 2.95 14.12 9.32
C ASP A 95 3.28 13.69 10.77
N GLY A 96 4.45 13.09 10.99
CA GLY A 96 4.94 12.67 12.31
C GLY A 96 5.30 11.19 12.45
N GLU A 97 4.87 10.31 11.54
CA GLU A 97 5.19 8.86 11.56
C GLU A 97 5.97 8.43 10.30
N GLU A 98 6.96 7.54 10.48
CA GLU A 98 7.63 6.85 9.37
C GLU A 98 6.75 5.70 8.86
N ASP A 99 6.57 5.60 7.54
CA ASP A 99 6.01 4.47 6.78
C ASP A 99 4.54 4.05 7.01
N LYS A 100 3.90 4.47 8.10
CA LYS A 100 2.49 4.17 8.42
C LYS A 100 1.59 5.37 8.21
N ILE A 101 0.50 5.17 7.46
CA ILE A 101 -0.48 6.23 7.20
C ILE A 101 -1.88 5.70 7.49
N PHE A 102 -2.63 6.46 8.28
CA PHE A 102 -4.06 6.27 8.46
C PHE A 102 -4.84 6.99 7.34
N PHE A 103 -5.41 6.22 6.41
CA PHE A 103 -6.20 6.71 5.29
C PHE A 103 -7.67 6.91 5.67
N ILE A 104 -7.94 7.83 6.60
CA ILE A 104 -9.31 8.29 6.91
C ILE A 104 -9.70 9.46 5.99
N TRP A 105 -8.71 10.25 5.55
CA TRP A 105 -8.85 11.44 4.70
C TRP A 105 -7.71 11.47 3.66
N PRO A 106 -7.79 12.32 2.61
CA PRO A 106 -6.63 12.59 1.76
C PRO A 106 -5.44 13.06 2.59
N THR A 107 -4.37 12.28 2.59
CA THR A 107 -3.18 12.52 3.41
C THR A 107 -2.05 13.07 2.54
N THR A 108 -1.33 14.06 3.07
CA THR A 108 -0.10 14.54 2.46
C THR A 108 1.05 13.66 2.93
N ILE A 109 1.69 12.98 1.99
CA ILE A 109 2.88 12.19 2.23
C ILE A 109 4.10 13.11 2.17
N VAL A 110 4.98 12.98 3.16
CA VAL A 110 6.14 13.84 3.33
C VAL A 110 7.41 12.99 3.30
N HIS A 111 8.35 13.38 2.44
CA HIS A 111 9.74 12.94 2.48
C HIS A 111 10.61 14.10 2.95
N LYS A 112 11.22 13.94 4.13
CA LYS A 112 12.21 14.91 4.63
C LYS A 112 13.53 14.71 3.88
N ILE A 113 14.03 15.77 3.26
CA ILE A 113 15.33 15.75 2.56
C ILE A 113 16.41 15.99 3.61
N ASP A 114 16.74 14.93 4.36
CA ASP A 114 17.82 14.91 5.33
C ASP A 114 19.17 14.56 4.67
N SER A 115 20.26 14.53 5.43
CA SER A 115 21.60 14.19 4.92
C SER A 115 21.71 12.77 4.37
N LYS A 116 20.75 11.88 4.67
CA LYS A 116 20.69 10.51 4.16
C LYS A 116 19.86 10.42 2.88
N SER A 117 19.03 11.42 2.58
CA SER A 117 18.22 11.46 1.37
C SER A 117 19.10 11.56 0.12
N PRO A 118 18.81 10.77 -0.92
CA PRO A 118 19.52 10.87 -2.20
C PRO A 118 19.27 12.22 -2.91
N LEU A 119 18.29 13.01 -2.45
CA LEU A 119 17.98 14.35 -2.96
C LEU A 119 18.74 15.46 -2.22
N TYR A 120 19.50 15.15 -1.16
CA TYR A 120 20.14 16.16 -0.29
C TYR A 120 21.12 17.08 -1.04
N ASN A 121 21.89 16.52 -1.97
CA ASN A 121 22.88 17.28 -2.74
C ASN A 121 22.28 17.97 -3.99
N MET A 122 20.96 17.93 -4.18
CA MET A 122 20.31 18.56 -5.32
C MET A 122 19.91 20.00 -5.01
N SER A 123 20.45 20.96 -5.76
CA SER A 123 19.94 22.33 -5.78
C SER A 123 18.65 22.42 -6.60
N ALA A 124 17.83 23.46 -6.38
CA ALA A 124 16.61 23.69 -7.17
C ALA A 124 16.87 23.74 -8.68
N ASN A 125 18.00 24.31 -9.10
CA ASN A 125 18.40 24.36 -10.52
C ASN A 125 18.76 22.97 -11.07
N ASN A 126 19.40 22.12 -10.25
CA ASN A 126 19.70 20.74 -10.66
C ASN A 126 18.42 19.91 -10.73
N LEU A 127 17.49 20.13 -9.81
CA LEU A 127 16.20 19.45 -9.79
C LEU A 127 15.35 19.71 -11.05
N LEU A 128 15.52 20.88 -11.66
CA LEU A 128 14.86 21.25 -12.92
C LEU A 128 15.59 20.72 -14.17
N ARG A 129 16.90 20.45 -14.07
CA ARG A 129 17.73 20.03 -15.20
C ARG A 129 17.94 18.52 -15.27
N GLU A 130 18.00 17.87 -14.12
CA GLU A 130 18.19 16.44 -14.00
C GLU A 130 16.90 15.70 -14.35
N ARG A 131 17.04 14.60 -15.09
CA ARG A 131 15.95 13.67 -15.38
C ARG A 131 15.96 12.58 -14.32
N PHE A 132 15.02 12.65 -13.40
CA PHE A 132 14.73 11.60 -12.43
C PHE A 132 13.23 11.38 -12.35
N GLU A 133 12.84 10.20 -11.90
CA GLU A 133 11.45 9.82 -11.70
C GLU A 133 11.26 9.35 -10.26
N ILE A 134 10.14 9.71 -9.66
CA ILE A 134 9.77 9.23 -8.32
C ILE A 134 8.54 8.35 -8.48
N VAL A 135 8.71 7.06 -8.22
CA VAL A 135 7.64 6.07 -8.28
C VAL A 135 7.13 5.84 -6.87
N VAL A 136 5.85 6.13 -6.65
CA VAL A 136 5.17 5.90 -5.38
C VAL A 136 4.37 4.61 -5.46
N ILE A 137 4.54 3.75 -4.47
CA ILE A 137 3.88 2.46 -4.35
C ILE A 137 3.07 2.50 -3.06
N LEU A 138 1.76 2.31 -3.16
CA LEU A 138 0.92 2.07 -2.00
C LEU A 138 0.67 0.57 -1.89
N GLU A 139 1.18 -0.04 -0.84
CA GLU A 139 0.92 -1.44 -0.53
C GLU A 139 -0.31 -1.54 0.36
N ILE A 140 -1.30 -2.27 -0.14
CA ILE A 140 -2.52 -2.60 0.57
C ILE A 140 -2.52 -4.11 0.81
N LEU A 141 -2.37 -4.54 2.06
CA LEU A 141 -2.51 -5.95 2.44
C LEU A 141 -3.99 -6.25 2.73
N TRP A 142 -4.79 -6.44 1.68
CA TRP A 142 -6.20 -6.85 1.85
C TRP A 142 -6.29 -8.35 2.06
N GLY A 143 -7.07 -8.75 3.07
CA GLY A 143 -7.23 -10.16 3.42
C GLY A 143 -6.01 -10.72 4.12
N HIS A 144 -5.27 -9.87 4.81
CA HIS A 144 -4.22 -10.27 5.72
C HIS A 144 -4.66 -9.96 7.14
N ARG A 145 -4.28 -10.83 8.09
CA ARG A 145 -4.40 -10.61 9.52
C ARG A 145 -3.00 -10.60 10.13
N PHE A 146 -2.75 -9.75 11.12
CA PHE A 146 -1.52 -9.82 11.90
C PHE A 146 -1.41 -11.17 12.61
N GLN A 147 -0.21 -11.75 12.55
CA GLN A 147 0.09 -12.96 13.29
C GLN A 147 -0.04 -12.67 14.80
N SER A 148 -0.58 -13.62 15.56
CA SER A 148 -0.75 -13.43 17.01
C SER A 148 0.60 -13.27 17.69
N LEU A 149 0.82 -12.13 18.34
CA LEU A 149 2.06 -11.80 19.06
C LEU A 149 2.16 -12.52 20.41
N ILE A 150 1.01 -12.91 20.96
CA ILE A 150 0.89 -13.47 22.31
C ILE A 150 0.61 -14.95 22.16
N THR A 151 1.48 -15.77 22.74
CA THR A 151 1.33 -17.22 22.82
C THR A 151 1.28 -17.65 24.28
N PHE A 152 0.27 -18.43 24.65
CA PHE A 152 0.15 -18.98 25.99
C PHE A 152 0.90 -20.31 26.08
N LYS A 153 1.96 -20.37 26.89
CA LYS A 153 2.70 -21.62 27.15
C LYS A 153 2.01 -22.40 28.26
N LYS A 154 1.36 -23.50 27.90
CA LYS A 154 0.63 -24.37 28.84
C LYS A 154 1.53 -25.01 29.90
N ASP A 155 2.82 -25.15 29.61
CA ASP A 155 3.79 -25.83 30.48
C ASP A 155 4.25 -24.95 31.65
N THR A 156 4.30 -23.63 31.46
CA THR A 156 4.74 -22.66 32.48
C THR A 156 3.59 -21.82 33.02
N GLY A 157 2.44 -21.80 32.34
CA GLY A 157 1.29 -20.95 32.71
C GLY A 157 1.50 -19.47 32.39
N GLU A 158 2.54 -19.13 31.63
CA GLU A 158 2.92 -17.76 31.32
C GLU A 158 2.53 -17.36 29.90
N TYR A 159 2.25 -16.07 29.72
CA TYR A 159 2.06 -15.45 28.41
C TYR A 159 3.40 -14.94 27.91
N GLU A 160 3.83 -15.42 26.75
CA GLU A 160 5.03 -14.94 26.08
C GLU A 160 4.64 -14.06 24.91
N VAL A 161 5.26 -12.87 24.84
CA VAL A 161 5.05 -11.90 23.77
C VAL A 161 6.26 -11.96 22.84
N ASP A 162 6.06 -12.43 21.62
CA ASP A 162 7.13 -12.53 20.61
C ASP A 162 7.13 -11.29 19.71
N TYR A 163 7.98 -10.32 20.06
CA TYR A 163 8.14 -9.08 19.31
C TYR A 163 8.71 -9.27 17.89
N ALA A 164 9.29 -10.43 17.55
CA ALA A 164 9.74 -10.71 16.18
C ALA A 164 8.56 -10.88 15.21
N LEU A 165 7.38 -11.23 15.71
CA LEU A 165 6.16 -11.40 14.92
C LEU A 165 5.35 -10.10 14.75
N PHE A 166 5.85 -8.97 15.28
CA PHE A 166 5.11 -7.70 15.33
C PHE A 166 4.68 -7.19 13.96
N ASN A 167 5.53 -7.37 12.95
CA ASN A 167 5.25 -6.95 11.58
C ASN A 167 4.74 -8.09 10.68
N ASN A 168 4.60 -9.31 11.21
CA ASN A 168 4.24 -10.47 10.40
C ASN A 168 2.73 -10.51 10.13
N THR A 169 2.35 -10.80 8.89
CA THR A 169 0.95 -10.95 8.48
C THR A 169 0.73 -12.31 7.82
N ILE A 170 -0.48 -12.86 7.98
CA ILE A 170 -0.93 -14.10 7.36
C ILE A 170 -2.12 -13.83 6.44
N GLU A 171 -2.18 -14.51 5.29
CA GLU A 171 -3.34 -14.44 4.39
C GLU A 171 -4.56 -15.13 5.03
N VAL A 172 -5.71 -14.46 4.95
CA VAL A 172 -7.01 -14.92 5.45
C VAL A 172 -8.04 -14.75 4.36
N ASP A 173 -8.84 -15.80 4.12
CA ASP A 173 -9.90 -15.76 3.12
C ASP A 173 -10.96 -14.72 3.50
N THR A 174 -10.87 -13.56 2.85
CA THR A 174 -11.64 -12.36 3.22
C THR A 174 -12.50 -11.96 2.04
N PRO A 175 -13.84 -11.95 2.19
CA PRO A 175 -14.75 -11.65 1.09
C PRO A 175 -14.46 -10.26 0.52
N LEU A 176 -14.39 -10.16 -0.81
CA LEU A 176 -14.01 -8.94 -1.54
C LEU A 176 -15.07 -7.82 -1.49
N SER A 177 -16.24 -8.12 -0.91
CA SER A 177 -17.38 -7.23 -0.71
C SER A 177 -17.79 -7.22 0.76
N MET A 178 -18.04 -6.04 1.33
CA MET A 178 -18.74 -5.94 2.61
C MET A 178 -20.09 -6.65 2.49
N PRO A 179 -20.53 -7.43 3.50
CA PRO A 179 -21.94 -7.79 3.57
C PRO A 179 -22.73 -6.48 3.57
N THR A 180 -23.62 -6.32 2.61
CA THR A 180 -24.57 -5.20 2.62
C THR A 180 -25.62 -5.52 3.68
N SER A 181 -25.21 -5.53 4.95
CA SER A 181 -26.14 -5.46 6.07
C SER A 181 -26.41 -3.98 6.28
N THR A 182 -27.55 -3.54 5.75
CA THR A 182 -28.27 -2.38 6.25
C THR A 182 -28.46 -2.61 7.75
N LEU A 183 -27.49 -2.16 8.56
CA LEU A 183 -27.66 -1.96 9.99
C LEU A 183 -28.64 -0.79 10.12
N HIS A 184 -29.93 -1.12 10.11
CA HIS A 184 -30.92 -0.32 10.82
C HIS A 184 -30.50 -0.37 12.30
N VAL A 185 -29.69 0.60 12.70
CA VAL A 185 -29.58 0.96 14.10
C VAL A 185 -30.94 1.59 14.45
N PRO A 186 -31.76 0.99 15.33
CA PRO A 186 -32.91 1.70 15.85
C PRO A 186 -32.35 2.88 16.64
N LEU A 187 -32.56 4.09 16.12
CA LEU A 187 -32.44 5.30 16.91
C LEU A 187 -33.49 5.20 18.02
N CYS A 188 -33.06 4.81 19.22
CA CYS A 188 -33.83 5.08 20.43
C CYS A 188 -34.02 6.60 20.54
N PRO A 189 -35.26 7.11 20.60
CA PRO A 189 -35.49 8.51 20.90
C PRO A 189 -35.44 8.67 22.41
N PHE A 190 -34.29 9.08 22.96
CA PHE A 190 -34.26 9.68 24.28
C PHE A 190 -34.40 11.19 24.14
N ALA A 191 -35.54 11.64 24.64
CA ALA A 191 -36.04 13.00 24.72
C ALA A 191 -35.04 13.97 25.35
N PHE A 192 -34.94 15.15 24.73
CA PHE A 192 -34.72 16.40 25.42
C PHE A 192 -35.98 17.24 25.23
N GLN A 193 -36.87 17.20 26.22
CA GLN A 193 -37.65 18.32 26.75
C GLN A 193 -38.35 17.82 28.03
#